data_AF-A0A348B6S0-F1
#
_entry.id   AF-A0A348B6S0-F1
#
_cell.length_a   1.000
_cell.length_b   1.000
_cell.length_c   1.000
_cell.angle_alpha   90.00
_cell.angle_beta   90.00
_cell.angle_gamma   90.00
#
_symmetry.space_group_name_H-M   'P 1'
#
loop_
_entity.id
_entity.type
_entity.pdbx_description
1 polymer ?
#
loop_
_entity_poly.entity_id
_entity_poly.type
_entity_poly.pdbx_seq_one_letter_code
_entity_poly.pdbx_strand_id
1 'polypeptide(L)' 'MMNGRSVAYVVLCLLPFLLYGLISTYDGVQPSLGGLPFFYWYEMVLLVVAGVLYVIASLITRGRP' A
#
# COMPACT_ATOMS: atom_id res chain seq x y z
N MET A 1 1.35 -21.38 -17.39
CA MET A 1 0.27 -20.37 -17.37
C MET A 1 0.14 -19.83 -15.95
N MET A 2 0.24 -18.52 -15.72
CA MET A 2 0.04 -17.93 -14.39
C MET A 2 -1.44 -18.02 -14.02
N ASN A 3 -1.78 -18.70 -12.93
CA ASN A 3 -3.14 -18.77 -12.44
C ASN A 3 -3.61 -17.37 -11.98
N GLY A 4 -4.88 -17.03 -12.18
CA GLY A 4 -5.43 -15.71 -11.84
C GLY A 4 -5.19 -15.29 -10.38
N ARG A 5 -5.13 -16.25 -9.45
CA ARG A 5 -4.80 -16.02 -8.03
C ARG A 5 -3.34 -15.58 -7.81
N SER A 6 -2.41 -16.12 -8.60
CA SER A 6 -0.99 -15.72 -8.55
C SER A 6 -0.80 -14.31 -9.11
N VAL A 7 -1.57 -13.94 -10.15
CA VAL A 7 -1.60 -12.56 -10.65
C VAL A 7 -2.13 -11.61 -9.59
N ALA A 8 -3.25 -11.96 -8.94
CA ALA A 8 -3.83 -11.15 -7.87
C ALA A 8 -2.87 -10.94 -6.69
N TYR A 9 -2.13 -11.99 -6.27
CA TYR A 9 -1.11 -11.89 -5.23
C TYR A 9 0.00 -10.89 -5.61
N VAL A 10 0.57 -11.02 -6.81
CA VAL A 10 1.63 -10.13 -7.29
C VAL A 10 1.15 -8.68 -7.37
N VAL A 11 -0.07 -8.45 -7.88
CA VAL A 11 -0.66 -7.11 -7.95
C VAL A 11 -0.85 -6.52 -6.55
N LEU A 12 -1.41 -7.27 -5.61
CA LEU A 12 -1.62 -6.81 -4.23
C LEU A 12 -0.30 -6.49 -3.51
N CYS A 13 0.78 -7.23 -3.79
CA CYS A 13 2.09 -6.95 -3.21
C CYS A 13 2.81 -5.78 -3.88
N LEU A 14 2.58 -5.51 -5.16
CA LEU A 14 3.22 -4.40 -5.88
C LEU A 14 2.47 -3.07 -5.71
N LEU A 15 1.17 -3.11 -5.47
CA LEU A 15 0.32 -1.92 -5.31
C LEU A 15 0.87 -0.91 -4.27
N PRO A 16 1.33 -1.31 -3.07
CA PRO A 16 1.88 -0.38 -2.09
C PRO A 16 3.07 0.40 -2.64
N PHE A 17 4.00 -0.25 -3.34
CA PHE A 17 5.20 0.40 -3.89
C PHE A 17 4.85 1.47 -4.93
N LEU A 18 3.84 1.19 -5.76
CA LEU A 18 3.33 2.17 -6.73
C LEU A 18 2.68 3.37 -6.02
N LEU A 19 1.89 3.12 -4.97
CA LEU A 19 1.25 4.18 -4.17
C LEU A 19 2.28 5.08 -3.47
N TYR A 20 3.33 4.49 -2.88
CA TYR A 20 4.43 5.25 -2.27
C TYR A 20 5.28 6.00 -3.31
N GLY A 21 5.46 5.47 -4.53
CA GLY A 21 6.17 6.19 -5.59
C GLY A 21 5.46 7.49 -6.00
N LEU A 22 4.13 7.50 -5.95
CA LEU A 22 3.31 8.66 -6.29
C LEU A 22 3.28 9.74 -5.20
N ILE A 23 3.69 9.43 -3.95
CA ILE A 23 3.77 10.43 -2.87
C ILE A 23 4.66 11.62 -3.25
N SER A 24 5.77 11.36 -3.94
CA SER A 24 6.71 12.39 -4.39
C SER A 24 6.08 13.42 -5.33
N THR A 25 4.93 13.10 -5.95
CA THR A 25 4.17 14.04 -6.79
C THR A 25 3.28 14.99 -6.00
N TYR A 26 3.12 14.77 -4.69
CA TYR A 26 2.36 15.66 -3.80
C TYR A 26 3.21 16.87 -3.40
N ASP A 27 3.45 17.75 -4.37
CA ASP A 27 4.14 19.02 -4.15
C ASP A 27 3.10 20.07 -3.73
N GLY A 28 2.75 20.09 -2.44
CA GLY A 28 1.53 20.75 -1.97
C GLY A 28 1.53 21.15 -0.50
N VAL A 29 2.39 22.11 -0.16
CA VAL A 29 2.18 23.22 0.79
C VAL A 29 1.17 22.97 1.95
N GLN A 30 1.74 22.66 3.13
CA GLN A 30 1.34 23.14 4.47
C GLN A 30 -0.16 23.06 4.86
N PRO A 31 -0.64 21.86 5.19
CA PRO A 31 -1.32 21.75 6.49
C PRO A 31 -0.53 20.84 7.43
N SER A 32 -0.22 21.33 8.62
CA SER A 32 0.30 20.51 9.71
C SER A 32 -0.86 20.06 10.59
N LEU A 33 -1.04 18.75 10.73
CA LEU A 33 -1.99 18.19 11.69
C LEU A 33 -1.22 17.78 12.94
N GLY A 34 -1.57 18.36 14.09
CA GLY A 34 -0.89 18.06 15.36
C GLY A 34 0.60 18.43 15.38
N GLY A 35 1.03 19.41 14.58
CA GLY A 35 2.44 19.84 14.48
C GLY A 35 3.30 19.02 13.51
N LEU A 36 2.74 18.00 12.84
CA LEU A 36 3.42 17.24 11.79
C LEU A 36 2.86 17.57 10.41
N PRO A 37 3.70 17.69 9.37
CA PRO A 37 3.24 17.82 7.99
C PRO A 37 2.28 16.68 7.60
N PHE A 38 1.23 17.01 6.84
CA PHE A 38 0.23 16.04 6.37
C PHE A 38 0.84 14.86 5.61
N PHE A 39 2.00 15.05 4.97
CA PHE A 39 2.81 14.00 4.35
C PHE A 39 2.98 12.77 5.24
N TYR A 40 3.38 12.95 6.51
CA TYR A 40 3.61 11.82 7.42
C TYR A 40 2.32 11.09 7.78
N TRP A 41 1.22 11.83 7.92
CA TRP A 41 -0.09 11.23 8.15
C TRP A 41 -0.56 10.41 6.95
N TYR A 42 -0.28 10.90 5.75
CA TYR A 42 -0.57 10.19 4.52
C TYR A 42 0.25 8.89 4.40
N GLU A 43 1.55 8.93 4.69
CA GLU A 43 2.40 7.73 4.77
C GLU A 43 1.88 6.73 5.82
N MET A 44 1.48 7.20 7.01
CA MET A 44 0.92 6.35 8.06
C MET A 44 -0.36 5.64 7.61
N VAL A 45 -1.27 6.36 6.94
CA VAL A 45 -2.49 5.75 6.36
C VAL A 45 -2.12 4.73 5.29
N LEU A 46 -1.18 5.06 4.40
CA LEU A 46 -0.71 4.14 3.38
C LEU A 46 -0.02 2.90 3.95
N LEU A 47 0.68 3.02 5.07
CA LEU A 47 1.28 1.90 5.80
C LEU A 47 0.20 0.94 6.29
N VAL A 48 -0.88 1.46 6.87
CA VAL A 48 -2.03 0.65 7.31
C VAL A 48 -2.69 -0.03 6.11
N VAL A 49 -2.91 0.70 5.01
CA VAL A 49 -3.45 0.15 3.76
C VAL A 49 -2.55 -0.97 3.22
N ALA A 50 -1.24 -0.78 3.21
CA ALA A 50 -0.28 -1.81 2.77
C ALA A 50 -0.37 -3.07 3.64
N GLY A 51 -0.46 -2.90 4.97
CA GLY A 51 -0.66 -4.03 5.89
C GLY A 51 -1.93 -4.82 5.58
N VAL A 52 -3.05 -4.13 5.34
CA VAL A 52 -4.32 -4.77 4.95
C VAL A 52 -4.18 -5.52 3.63
N LEU A 53 -3.53 -4.94 2.62
CA LEU A 53 -3.28 -5.59 1.34
C LEU A 53 -2.44 -6.87 1.50
N TYR A 54 -1.41 -6.85 2.36
CA TYR A 54 -0.61 -8.04 2.64
C TYR A 54 -1.39 -9.11 3.39
N VAL A 55 -2.25 -8.72 4.34
CA VAL A 55 -3.16 -9.68 5.01
C VAL A 55 -4.07 -10.33 3.96
N ILE A 56 -4.71 -9.56 3.08
CA ILE A 56 -5.55 -10.10 2.01
C ILE A 56 -4.75 -11.04 1.09
N ALA A 57 -3.55 -10.62 0.66
CA ALA A 57 -2.68 -11.43 -0.18
C ALA A 57 -2.29 -12.75 0.50
N SER A 58 -2.02 -12.72 1.81
CA SER A 58 -1.74 -13.92 2.61
C SER A 58 -2.95 -14.84 2.68
N LEU A 59 -4.15 -14.31 2.89
CA LEU A 59 -5.39 -15.09 2.99
C LEU A 59 -5.74 -15.78 1.66
N ILE A 60 -5.51 -15.11 0.53
CA ILE A 60 -5.69 -15.70 -0.80
C ILE A 60 -4.71 -16.86 -1.05
N THR A 61 -3.53 -16.82 -0.43
CA THR A 61 -2.42 -17.76 -0.68
C THR A 61 -2.31 -18.87 0.37
N ARG A 62 -2.95 -18.73 1.54
CA ARG A 62 -2.84 -19.62 2.70
C ARG A 62 -3.26 -21.09 2.46
N GLY A 63 -3.92 -21.39 1.34
CA GLY A 63 -4.34 -22.74 0.95
C GLY A 63 -3.37 -23.51 0.05
N ARG A 64 -2.08 -23.12 0.00
CA ARG A 64 -1.05 -23.85 -0.76
C ARG A 64 -0.24 -24.72 0.21
N PRO A 65 -0.13 -26.04 -0.02
CA PRO A 65 0.74 -26.91 0.77
C PRO A 65 2.22 -26.53 0.60
#